data_AF-A0A7Y6YCR1-F1
#
_entry.id   AF-A0A7Y6YCR1-F1
#
_cell.length_a   1.000
_cell.length_b   1.000
_cell.length_c   1.000
_cell.angle_alpha   90.00
_cell.angle_beta   90.00
_cell.angle_gamma   90.00
#
_symmetry.space_group_name_H-M   'P 1'
#
loop_
_entity.id
_entity.type
_entity.pdbx_description
1 polymer ?
#
loop_
_entity_poly.entity_id
_entity_poly.type
_entity_poly.pdbx_seq_one_letter_code
_entity_poly.pdbx_strand_id
1 'polypeptide(L)'
;MLTTPAPFNTLVWRILVVKGDTYLEGYHSVLAPNRPIQFTEHDKNATLIAAAQHLAAVDRLQWFSHGFIKGSMRDDYLVITDLRMGVEGSYVFNHAVANNRDNTFEAIISRQLPASFSSEDVVALWEQIKAMH
;
A
#
# COMPACT_ATOMS: atom_id res chain seq x y z
N MET A 1 -13.91 2.49 -2.52
CA MET A 1 -13.43 3.38 -1.44
C MET A 1 -13.39 2.55 -0.17
N LEU A 2 -12.26 2.57 0.54
CA LEU A 2 -12.11 1.91 1.84
C LEU A 2 -11.68 2.95 2.86
N THR A 3 -12.24 2.85 4.07
CA THR A 3 -11.86 3.65 5.23
C THR A 3 -11.36 2.71 6.32
N THR A 4 -10.16 2.97 6.83
CA THR A 4 -9.54 2.21 7.92
C THR A 4 -9.01 3.18 8.96
N PRO A 5 -9.08 2.88 10.27
CA PRO A 5 -8.39 3.69 11.27
C PRO A 5 -6.91 3.78 10.90
N ALA A 6 -6.31 4.97 11.06
CA ALA A 6 -4.88 5.11 10.88
C ALA A 6 -4.14 4.24 11.93
N PRO A 7 -2.93 3.76 11.63
CA PRO A 7 -2.14 3.02 12.62
C PRO A 7 -2.05 3.80 13.94
N PHE A 8 -2.32 3.12 15.05
CA PHE A 8 -2.14 3.63 16.42
C PHE A 8 -3.11 4.70 16.96
N ASN A 9 -4.21 5.05 16.26
CA ASN A 9 -5.24 5.94 16.84
C ASN A 9 -6.66 5.76 16.24
N THR A 10 -7.72 5.90 17.05
CA THR A 10 -9.12 5.97 16.60
C THR A 10 -9.56 7.37 16.15
N LEU A 11 -8.74 8.39 16.40
CA LEU A 11 -9.06 9.79 16.13
C LEU A 11 -8.75 10.23 14.69
N VAL A 12 -7.94 9.45 13.96
CA VAL A 12 -7.56 9.73 12.58
C VAL A 12 -7.91 8.54 11.70
N TRP A 13 -8.60 8.81 10.60
CA TRP A 13 -9.04 7.84 9.62
C TRP A 13 -8.23 8.01 8.35
N ARG A 14 -7.67 6.91 7.84
CA ARG A 14 -7.00 6.86 6.54
C ARG A 14 -8.00 6.43 5.49
N ILE A 15 -8.01 7.17 4.38
CA ILE A 15 -8.93 6.98 3.27
C ILE A 15 -8.11 6.57 2.06
N LEU A 16 -8.49 5.44 1.47
CA LEU A 16 -7.88 4.93 0.24
C LEU A 16 -8.91 4.83 -0.89
N VAL A 17 -8.52 5.35 -2.05
CA VAL A 17 -9.29 5.26 -3.29
C VAL A 17 -8.41 4.74 -4.41
N VAL A 18 -8.63 3.50 -4.83
CA VAL A 18 -7.97 2.95 -6.03
C VAL A 18 -8.70 3.44 -7.28
N LYS A 19 -7.96 3.96 -8.26
CA LYS A 19 -8.48 4.50 -9.51
C LYS A 19 -7.59 4.10 -10.68
N GLY A 20 -8.00 3.09 -11.45
CA GLY A 20 -7.22 2.64 -12.60
C GLY A 20 -5.79 2.29 -12.14
N ASP A 21 -4.80 3.00 -12.65
CA ASP A 21 -3.38 2.72 -12.41
C ASP A 21 -2.78 3.44 -11.19
N THR A 22 -3.57 4.24 -10.49
CA THR A 22 -3.14 4.96 -9.29
C THR A 22 -4.03 4.67 -8.10
N TYR A 23 -3.60 5.13 -6.92
CA TYR A 23 -4.46 5.26 -5.76
C TYR A 23 -4.26 6.61 -5.08
N LEU A 24 -5.32 7.09 -4.45
CA LEU A 24 -5.32 8.29 -3.63
C LEU A 24 -5.28 7.89 -2.16
N GLU A 25 -4.40 8.53 -1.40
CA GLU A 25 -4.31 8.45 0.05
C GLU A 25 -4.69 9.79 0.67
N GLY A 26 -5.60 9.77 1.63
CA GLY A 26 -5.99 10.95 2.39
C GLY A 26 -6.20 10.62 3.86
N TYR A 27 -6.20 11.66 4.69
CA TYR A 27 -6.38 11.54 6.14
C TYR A 27 -7.51 12.46 6.60
N HIS A 28 -8.34 11.95 7.51
CA HIS A 28 -9.42 12.69 8.14
C HIS A 28 -9.27 12.62 9.67
N SER A 29 -9.31 13.77 10.34
CA SER A 29 -9.31 13.82 11.81
C SER A 29 -10.71 14.09 12.34
N VAL A 30 -11.17 13.27 13.29
CA VAL A 30 -12.44 13.47 13.99
C VAL A 30 -12.44 14.77 14.81
N LEU A 31 -11.26 15.23 15.24
CA LEU A 31 -11.10 16.47 16.01
C LEU A 31 -11.12 17.73 15.13
N ALA A 32 -10.99 17.58 13.80
CA ALA A 32 -11.06 18.68 12.83
C ALA A 32 -12.08 18.37 11.71
N PRO A 33 -13.38 18.19 12.05
CA PRO A 33 -14.38 17.63 11.14
C PRO A 33 -14.66 18.50 9.90
N ASN A 34 -14.42 19.81 9.99
CA ASN A 34 -14.67 20.76 8.88
C ASN A 34 -13.47 20.95 7.95
N ARG A 35 -12.32 20.31 8.22
CA ARG A 35 -11.14 20.44 7.37
C ARG A 35 -11.30 19.58 6.12
N PRO A 36 -11.12 20.14 4.90
CA PRO A 36 -11.20 19.35 3.68
C PRO A 36 -10.08 18.29 3.65
N ILE A 37 -10.41 17.10 3.15
CA ILE A 37 -9.44 16.02 2.98
C ILE A 37 -8.53 16.36 1.80
N GLN A 38 -7.23 16.41 2.06
CA GLN A 38 -6.23 16.51 1.00
C GLN A 38 -5.80 15.09 0.60
N PHE A 39 -5.93 14.79 -0.68
CA PHE A 39 -5.51 13.51 -1.24
C PHE A 39 -4.15 13.65 -1.92
N THR A 40 -3.27 12.68 -1.67
CA THR A 40 -2.02 12.47 -2.39
C THR A 40 -2.19 11.29 -3.33
N GLU A 41 -1.78 11.46 -4.59
CA GLU A 41 -1.86 10.41 -5.60
C GLU A 41 -0.53 9.64 -5.67
N HIS A 42 -0.65 8.31 -5.77
CA HIS A 42 0.48 7.39 -5.84
C HIS A 42 0.26 6.38 -6.95
N ASP A 43 1.35 6.02 -7.64
CA ASP A 43 1.32 4.96 -8.65
C ASP A 43 1.20 3.58 -7.97
N LYS A 44 0.32 2.73 -8.49
CA LYS A 44 0.19 1.33 -8.05
C LYS A 44 1.10 0.38 -8.84
N ASN A 45 1.81 0.90 -9.84
CA ASN A 45 2.57 0.20 -10.87
C ASN A 45 1.73 -0.89 -11.54
N ALA A 46 0.58 -0.49 -12.08
CA ALA A 46 -0.40 -1.41 -12.67
C ALA A 46 0.18 -2.30 -13.77
N THR A 47 1.12 -1.78 -14.56
CA THR A 47 1.81 -2.53 -15.62
C THR A 47 2.65 -3.68 -15.04
N LEU A 48 3.31 -3.49 -13.90
CA LEU A 48 4.05 -4.57 -13.21
C LEU A 48 3.09 -5.66 -12.73
N ILE A 49 1.95 -5.26 -12.16
CA ILE A 49 0.92 -6.21 -11.72
C ILE A 49 0.38 -6.98 -12.92
N ALA A 50 0.03 -6.30 -14.01
CA ALA A 50 -0.51 -6.89 -15.23
C ALA A 50 0.45 -7.91 -15.85
N ALA A 51 1.75 -7.59 -15.91
CA ALA A 51 2.78 -8.49 -16.41
C ALA A 51 2.88 -9.81 -15.62
N ALA A 52 2.44 -9.83 -14.35
CA ALA A 52 2.49 -10.98 -13.46
C ALA A 52 1.09 -11.56 -13.12
N GLN A 53 0.01 -11.10 -13.76
CA GLN A 53 -1.36 -11.60 -13.49
C GLN A 53 -1.52 -13.10 -13.74
N HIS A 54 -0.69 -13.70 -14.60
CA HIS A 54 -0.69 -15.13 -14.84
C HIS A 54 -0.22 -15.96 -13.63
N LEU A 55 0.33 -15.33 -12.59
CA LEU A 55 0.81 -15.99 -11.38
C LEU A 55 -0.31 -16.13 -10.34
N ALA A 56 -0.57 -17.36 -9.89
CA ALA A 56 -1.60 -17.64 -8.89
C ALA A 56 -1.44 -16.86 -7.57
N ALA A 57 -0.20 -16.48 -7.20
CA ALA A 57 0.06 -15.65 -6.03
C ALA A 57 -0.48 -14.22 -6.20
N VAL A 58 -0.36 -13.63 -7.40
CA VAL A 58 -0.88 -12.29 -7.72
C VAL A 58 -2.41 -12.30 -7.66
N ASP A 59 -3.04 -13.28 -8.32
CA ASP A 59 -4.51 -13.44 -8.30
C ASP A 59 -5.06 -13.58 -6.89
N ARG A 60 -4.40 -14.38 -6.06
CA ARG A 60 -4.81 -14.58 -4.65
C ARG A 60 -4.71 -13.30 -3.85
N LEU A 61 -3.62 -12.54 -3.99
CA LEU A 61 -3.42 -11.28 -3.29
C LEU A 61 -4.40 -10.20 -3.78
N GLN A 62 -4.70 -10.17 -5.07
CA GLN A 62 -5.68 -9.27 -5.65
C GLN A 62 -7.10 -9.57 -5.12
N TRP A 63 -7.49 -10.85 -5.07
CA TRP A 63 -8.75 -11.28 -4.47
C TRP A 63 -8.83 -10.94 -2.98
N PHE A 64 -7.81 -11.31 -2.20
CA PHE A 64 -7.77 -11.09 -0.76
C PHE A 64 -7.82 -9.60 -0.40
N SER A 65 -7.07 -8.79 -1.14
CA SER A 65 -6.99 -7.35 -0.93
C SER A 65 -8.12 -6.58 -1.59
N HIS A 66 -9.06 -7.25 -2.28
CA HIS A 66 -10.12 -6.61 -3.04
C HIS A 66 -9.60 -5.55 -4.03
N GLY A 67 -8.46 -5.83 -4.66
CA GLY A 67 -7.79 -4.92 -5.60
C GLY A 67 -7.00 -3.77 -4.98
N PHE A 68 -6.93 -3.66 -3.64
CA PHE A 68 -6.06 -2.70 -2.94
C PHE A 68 -4.62 -3.19 -2.92
N ILE A 69 -4.01 -3.32 -4.09
CA ILE A 69 -2.63 -3.78 -4.25
C ILE A 69 -1.76 -2.77 -4.98
N LYS A 70 -0.47 -2.78 -4.66
CA LYS A 70 0.59 -2.06 -5.37
C LYS A 70 1.69 -3.04 -5.77
N GLY A 71 2.17 -2.94 -7.00
CA GLY A 71 3.35 -3.64 -7.48
C GLY A 71 4.61 -2.80 -7.21
N SER A 72 5.71 -3.44 -6.89
CA SER A 72 7.02 -2.80 -6.83
C SER A 72 8.12 -3.81 -7.12
N MET A 73 9.26 -3.34 -7.63
CA MET A 73 10.49 -4.13 -7.66
C MET A 73 11.27 -3.87 -6.38
N ARG A 74 11.67 -4.94 -5.69
CA ARG A 74 12.63 -4.87 -4.57
C ARG A 74 13.72 -5.88 -4.84
N ASP A 75 14.93 -5.37 -5.06
CA ASP A 75 16.02 -6.15 -5.64
C ASP A 75 15.52 -6.81 -6.95
N ASP A 76 15.72 -8.12 -7.10
CA ASP A 76 15.24 -8.88 -8.26
C ASP A 76 13.80 -9.38 -8.10
N TYR A 77 13.10 -9.05 -7.02
CA TYR A 77 11.76 -9.59 -6.76
C TYR A 77 10.65 -8.62 -7.16
N LEU A 78 9.64 -9.17 -7.84
CA LEU A 78 8.34 -8.53 -7.92
C LEU A 78 7.62 -8.70 -6.58
N VAL A 79 7.27 -7.58 -5.98
CA VAL A 79 6.58 -7.51 -4.69
C VAL A 79 5.18 -6.93 -4.88
N ILE A 80 4.19 -7.66 -4.37
CA ILE A 80 2.81 -7.19 -4.26
C ILE A 80 2.56 -6.79 -2.81
N THR A 81 2.15 -5.54 -2.64
CA THR A 81 1.86 -4.93 -1.34
C THR A 81 0.35 -4.73 -1.18
N ASP A 82 -0.21 -5.16 -0.04
CA ASP A 82 -1.59 -4.83 0.33
C ASP A 82 -1.64 -3.41 0.92
N LEU A 83 -2.33 -2.50 0.21
CA LEU A 83 -2.39 -1.08 0.55
C LEU A 83 -3.19 -0.81 1.84
N ARG A 84 -3.99 -1.76 2.30
CA ARG A 84 -4.86 -1.61 3.49
C ARG A 84 -4.08 -1.67 4.80
N MET A 85 -2.88 -2.23 4.79
CA MET A 85 -2.06 -2.48 5.99
C MET A 85 -0.75 -1.70 5.97
N GLY A 86 -0.81 -0.50 6.54
CA GLY A 86 0.31 0.44 6.61
C GLY A 86 -0.04 1.79 5.97
N VAL A 87 0.98 2.53 5.59
CA VAL A 87 0.90 3.82 4.90
C VAL A 87 1.93 3.84 3.77
N GLU A 88 1.83 4.79 2.84
CA GLU A 88 2.83 4.91 1.78
C GLU A 88 4.26 4.98 2.37
N GLY A 89 5.18 4.21 1.77
CA GLY A 89 6.56 4.05 2.25
C GLY A 89 6.72 3.03 3.39
N SER A 90 5.67 2.71 4.13
CA SER A 90 5.74 1.89 5.34
C SER A 90 4.58 0.90 5.43
N TYR A 91 4.67 -0.16 4.63
CA TYR A 91 3.68 -1.24 4.55
C TYR A 91 4.10 -2.48 5.32
N VAL A 92 3.14 -3.13 5.96
CA VAL A 92 3.39 -4.32 6.80
C VAL A 92 3.23 -5.62 6.01
N PHE A 93 2.47 -5.59 4.92
CA PHE A 93 2.13 -6.77 4.13
C PHE A 93 2.69 -6.65 2.72
N ASN A 94 3.93 -7.10 2.57
CA ASN A 94 4.68 -7.09 1.32
C ASN A 94 5.02 -8.54 0.94
N HIS A 95 4.59 -9.00 -0.22
CA HIS A 95 4.83 -10.38 -0.66
C HIS A 95 5.67 -10.40 -1.93
N ALA A 96 6.85 -11.02 -1.86
CA ALA A 96 7.57 -11.38 -3.07
C ALA A 96 6.79 -12.52 -3.76
N VAL A 97 6.44 -12.34 -5.03
CA VAL A 97 5.62 -13.29 -5.81
C VAL A 97 6.34 -13.86 -7.02
N ALA A 98 7.33 -13.14 -7.53
CA ALA A 98 8.14 -13.58 -8.66
C ALA A 98 9.58 -13.08 -8.54
N ASN A 99 10.50 -13.77 -9.20
CA ASN A 99 11.82 -13.27 -9.50
C ASN A 99 11.83 -12.69 -10.93
N ASN A 100 12.46 -11.55 -11.14
CA ASN A 100 12.67 -10.96 -12.45
C ASN A 100 13.98 -11.50 -13.02
N ARG A 101 13.89 -12.44 -13.96
CA ARG A 101 15.04 -12.97 -14.71
C ARG A 101 14.89 -12.58 -16.16
N ASP A 102 15.84 -11.82 -16.69
CA ASP A 102 15.89 -11.44 -18.12
C ASP A 102 14.57 -10.81 -18.62
N ASN A 103 13.97 -9.91 -17.83
CA ASN A 103 12.65 -9.29 -18.08
C ASN A 103 11.46 -10.26 -18.12
N THR A 104 11.60 -11.45 -17.53
CA THR A 104 10.52 -12.40 -17.33
C THR A 104 10.28 -12.66 -15.85
N PHE A 105 9.01 -12.67 -15.45
CA PHE A 105 8.63 -12.97 -14.07
C PHE A 105 8.49 -14.48 -13.88
N GLU A 106 9.47 -15.08 -13.21
CA GLU A 106 9.43 -16.49 -12.81
C GLU A 106 8.75 -16.61 -11.45
N ALA A 107 7.70 -17.43 -11.38
CA ALA A 107 6.95 -17.67 -10.15
C ALA A 107 7.87 -18.18 -9.03
N ILE A 108 7.73 -17.65 -7.82
CA ILE A 108 8.34 -18.20 -6.61
C ILE A 108 7.27 -18.62 -5.61
N ILE A 109 7.66 -19.43 -4.63
CA ILE A 109 6.82 -19.60 -3.44
C ILE A 109 6.71 -18.25 -2.76
N SER A 110 5.49 -17.72 -2.68
CA SER A 110 5.27 -16.40 -2.09
C SER A 110 5.79 -16.36 -0.66
N ARG A 111 6.58 -15.33 -0.36
CA ARG A 111 7.10 -15.08 0.99
C ARG A 111 6.84 -13.64 1.39
N GLN A 112 6.44 -13.45 2.63
CA GLN A 112 6.30 -12.12 3.20
C GLN A 112 7.69 -11.54 3.45
N LEU A 113 7.91 -10.31 2.98
CA LEU A 113 9.11 -9.54 3.26
C LEU A 113 8.94 -8.80 4.60
N PRO A 114 10.03 -8.56 5.35
CA PRO A 114 9.99 -7.76 6.56
C PRO A 114 9.33 -6.40 6.30
N ALA A 115 8.48 -5.98 7.24
CA ALA A 115 7.94 -4.63 7.24
C ALA A 115 9.08 -3.64 7.51
N SER A 116 9.18 -2.59 6.70
CA SER A 116 10.08 -1.46 6.95
C SER A 116 9.42 -0.41 7.86
N PHE A 117 8.61 -0.85 8.84
CA PHE A 117 7.90 0.06 9.73
C PHE A 117 8.84 0.54 10.83
N SER A 118 9.40 1.74 10.65
CA SER A 118 10.36 2.34 11.57
C SER A 118 9.70 3.25 12.60
N SER A 119 10.39 3.54 13.69
CA SER A 119 9.95 4.57 14.65
C SER A 119 9.90 5.97 14.04
N GLU A 120 10.71 6.24 13.01
CA GLU A 120 10.73 7.52 12.29
C GLU A 120 9.45 7.73 11.50
N ASP A 121 8.91 6.67 10.87
CA ASP A 121 7.63 6.70 10.16
C ASP A 121 6.48 7.04 11.12
N VAL A 122 6.52 6.51 12.35
CA VAL A 122 5.54 6.82 13.39
C VAL A 122 5.60 8.29 13.78
N VAL A 123 6.80 8.84 13.96
CA VAL A 123 6.99 10.25 14.31
C VAL A 123 6.51 11.14 13.16
N ALA A 124 6.86 10.83 11.92
CA ALA A 124 6.43 11.58 10.74
C ALA A 124 4.90 11.59 10.60
N LEU A 125 4.26 10.42 10.77
CA LEU A 125 2.80 10.31 10.79
C LEU A 125 2.19 11.14 11.92
N TRP A 126 2.82 11.14 13.10
CA TRP A 126 2.35 11.92 14.24
C TRP A 126 2.48 13.44 14.04
N GLU A 127 3.57 13.91 13.43
CA GLU A 127 3.72 15.33 13.05
C GLU A 127 2.68 15.74 12.01
N GLN A 128 2.43 14.89 11.01
CA GLN A 128 1.39 15.12 10.02
C GLN A 128 0.01 15.23 10.68
N ILE A 129 -0.30 14.33 11.63
CA ILE A 129 -1.56 14.37 12.40
C ILE A 129 -1.64 15.64 13.25
N LYS A 130 -0.57 16.05 13.94
CA LYS A 130 -0.57 17.30 14.71
C LYS A 130 -0.81 18.52 13.84
N ALA A 131 -0.23 18.58 12.64
CA ALA A 131 -0.44 19.68 11.68
C ALA A 131 -1.86 19.74 11.09
N MET A 132 -2.68 18.70 11.30
CA MET A 132 -4.09 18.67 10.91
C MET A 132 -5.02 19.37 11.92
N HIS A 133 -4.55 19.62 13.15
CA HIS A 133 -5.25 20.32 14.22
C HIS A 133 -4.74 21.77 14.35
#